data_AF-A0A2V1BMQ7-F1
#
_entry.id   AF-A0A2V1BMQ7-F1
#
_cell.length_a   1.000
_cell.length_b   1.000
_cell.length_c   1.000
_cell.angle_alpha   90.00
_cell.angle_beta   90.00
_cell.angle_gamma   90.00
#
_symmetry.space_group_name_H-M   'P 1'
#
loop_
_entity.id
_entity.type
_entity.pdbx_description
1 polymer ?
#
loop_
_entity_poly.entity_id
_entity_poly.type
_entity_poly.pdbx_seq_one_letter_code
_entity_poly.pdbx_strand_id
1 'polypeptide(L)'
;MLEFQRCTKPRRTSLSDGLPPFTVFDHFDSDSESASIISKLPPNLRFLRQIHVIQKEAFKTLVRNFLKPQTANECSALHSLIEMFDSRVLEHRSECSSELDEFTLECARLNIRTFHFFAKADLAEPLGFIELYTLARSVLDHATLLDTTQDFSLYCSQYSIRMTLLAAFVILKISRSHLAHRVDLRGGESSYFSAIHLSKKRSLQNGDLDSRCALILTQLWSSNSIFRRRDGTVDSLRMRTRCRLSVGVVFECFWWWRTEFDGKPNIYSEEGEPQSEDPTIPEAIYDPNLSDIDIYSTVFPDWQWAAGPNFLADFPDGIELGLDNIPAILT
;
A
#
# COMPACT_ATOMS: atom_id res chain seq x y z
N MET A 1 -23.59 -5.80 17.70
CA MET A 1 -22.14 -6.15 17.66
C MET A 1 -21.74 -6.75 16.30
N LEU A 2 -22.46 -7.77 15.79
CA LEU A 2 -22.23 -8.36 14.47
C LEU A 2 -22.39 -7.36 13.30
N GLU A 3 -23.35 -6.42 13.37
CA GLU A 3 -23.56 -5.44 12.30
C GLU A 3 -22.51 -4.31 12.28
N PHE A 4 -21.94 -3.94 13.43
CA PHE A 4 -20.84 -2.99 13.49
C PHE A 4 -19.55 -3.57 12.90
N GLN A 5 -19.31 -4.87 13.11
CA GLN A 5 -18.27 -5.61 12.40
C GLN A 5 -18.53 -5.69 10.89
N ARG A 6 -19.80 -5.73 10.44
CA ARG A 6 -20.17 -5.69 9.02
C ARG A 6 -19.91 -4.34 8.35
N CYS A 7 -19.94 -3.21 9.06
CA CYS A 7 -19.60 -1.91 8.45
C CYS A 7 -18.10 -1.58 8.49
N THR A 8 -17.36 -2.09 9.48
CA THR A 8 -15.90 -1.82 9.62
C THR A 8 -15.03 -2.73 8.77
N LYS A 9 -15.43 -4.00 8.57
CA LYS A 9 -14.70 -4.96 7.72
C LYS A 9 -14.62 -4.54 6.23
N PRO A 10 -15.72 -4.19 5.54
CA PRO A 10 -15.67 -3.78 4.13
C PRO A 10 -14.87 -2.51 3.90
N ARG A 11 -14.87 -1.61 4.89
CA ARG A 11 -14.14 -0.34 4.79
C ARG A 11 -12.63 -0.56 4.88
N ARG A 12 -12.15 -1.46 5.76
CA ARG A 12 -10.72 -1.80 5.83
C ARG A 12 -10.25 -2.61 4.62
N THR A 13 -11.07 -3.51 4.10
CA THR A 13 -10.73 -4.26 2.88
C THR A 13 -10.63 -3.34 1.67
N SER A 14 -11.58 -2.40 1.53
CA SER A 14 -11.52 -1.38 0.46
C SER A 14 -10.22 -0.57 0.53
N LEU A 15 -9.83 -0.12 1.72
CA LEU A 15 -8.57 0.61 1.92
C LEU A 15 -7.34 -0.25 1.60
N SER A 16 -7.33 -1.53 2.00
CA SER A 16 -6.21 -2.44 1.69
C SER A 16 -6.09 -2.79 0.21
N ASP A 17 -7.16 -2.60 -0.56
CA ASP A 17 -7.18 -2.80 -2.02
C ASP A 17 -7.03 -1.48 -2.80
N GLY A 18 -6.79 -0.35 -2.09
CA GLY A 18 -6.60 0.96 -2.69
C GLY A 18 -7.89 1.60 -3.22
N LEU A 19 -9.06 1.11 -2.80
CA LEU A 19 -10.35 1.67 -3.14
C LEU A 19 -10.74 2.77 -2.12
N PRO A 20 -11.38 3.86 -2.57
CA PRO A 20 -11.92 4.84 -1.65
C PRO A 20 -12.93 4.16 -0.71
N PRO A 21 -12.99 4.54 0.59
CA PRO A 21 -13.90 3.92 1.52
C PRO A 21 -15.34 4.14 1.06
N PHE A 22 -16.06 3.05 0.78
CA PHE A 22 -17.46 3.08 0.37
C PHE A 22 -18.29 3.93 1.34
N THR A 23 -18.91 5.00 0.82
CA THR A 23 -19.96 5.73 1.52
C THR A 23 -21.25 4.94 1.36
N VAL A 24 -21.49 3.99 2.27
CA VAL A 24 -22.84 3.46 2.45
C VAL A 24 -23.70 4.62 2.91
N PHE A 25 -24.78 4.93 2.19
CA PHE A 25 -25.82 5.84 2.65
C PHE A 25 -26.47 5.20 3.87
N ASP A 26 -26.04 5.62 5.05
CA ASP A 26 -26.60 5.12 6.31
C ASP A 26 -27.88 5.92 6.58
N HIS A 27 -29.05 5.27 6.62
CA HIS A 27 -30.32 5.91 6.99
C HIS A 27 -30.39 6.27 8.49
N PHE A 28 -29.33 5.98 9.26
CA PHE A 28 -29.23 6.21 10.70
C PHE A 28 -28.22 7.29 11.09
N ASP A 29 -27.93 8.26 10.21
CA ASP A 29 -27.06 9.41 10.48
C ASP A 29 -27.70 10.45 11.44
N SER A 30 -28.39 9.96 12.49
CA SER A 30 -28.73 10.76 13.65
C SER A 30 -27.49 10.77 14.57
N ASP A 31 -26.81 11.92 14.63
CA ASP A 31 -25.57 12.11 15.40
C ASP A 31 -25.73 11.73 16.90
N SER A 32 -26.95 11.85 17.42
CA SER A 32 -27.31 11.57 18.83
C SER A 32 -27.33 10.06 19.15
N GLU A 33 -27.99 9.24 18.33
CA GLU A 33 -28.07 7.79 18.59
C GLU A 33 -26.72 7.11 18.34
N SER A 34 -25.99 7.59 17.34
CA SER A 34 -24.64 7.12 17.01
C SER A 34 -23.68 7.26 18.20
N ALA A 35 -23.64 8.42 18.86
CA ALA A 35 -22.78 8.64 20.04
C ALA A 35 -23.11 7.68 21.21
N SER A 36 -24.40 7.39 21.42
CA SER A 36 -24.87 6.48 22.48
C SER A 36 -24.52 5.01 22.23
N ILE A 37 -24.43 4.61 20.96
CA ILE A 37 -24.03 3.25 20.55
C ILE A 37 -22.51 3.13 20.63
N ILE A 38 -21.78 4.16 20.21
CA ILE A 38 -20.31 4.18 20.23
C ILE A 38 -19.79 4.07 21.66
N SER A 39 -20.41 4.74 22.64
CA SER A 39 -19.98 4.66 24.05
C SER A 39 -20.14 3.25 24.63
N LYS A 40 -21.03 2.42 24.08
CA LYS A 40 -21.25 1.02 24.48
C LYS A 40 -20.29 0.03 23.81
N LEU A 41 -19.47 0.48 22.85
CA LEU A 41 -18.52 -0.40 22.18
C LEU A 41 -17.32 -0.73 23.08
N PRO A 42 -16.77 -1.96 22.98
CA PRO A 42 -15.49 -2.30 23.58
C PRO A 42 -14.37 -1.29 23.26
N PRO A 43 -13.43 -1.03 24.18
CA PRO A 43 -12.35 -0.06 23.99
C PRO A 43 -11.56 -0.24 22.68
N ASN A 44 -11.16 -1.47 22.37
CA ASN A 44 -10.45 -1.79 21.13
C ASN A 44 -11.28 -1.45 19.88
N LEU A 45 -12.59 -1.73 19.87
CA LEU A 45 -13.45 -1.39 18.73
C LEU A 45 -13.65 0.13 18.58
N ARG A 46 -13.69 0.88 19.68
CA ARG A 46 -13.74 2.35 19.66
C ARG A 46 -12.45 2.92 19.07
N PHE A 47 -11.30 2.43 19.54
CA PHE A 47 -9.99 2.79 19.02
C PHE A 47 -9.90 2.51 17.50
N LEU A 48 -10.20 1.28 17.06
CA LEU A 48 -10.15 0.92 15.64
C LEU A 48 -11.07 1.77 14.77
N ARG A 49 -12.27 2.11 15.28
CA ARG A 49 -13.19 3.03 14.61
C ARG A 49 -12.56 4.42 14.48
N GLN A 50 -11.97 4.93 15.55
CA GLN A 50 -11.40 6.27 15.59
C GLN A 50 -10.24 6.42 14.60
N ILE A 51 -9.31 5.45 14.59
CA ILE A 51 -8.23 5.37 13.59
C ILE A 51 -8.81 5.37 12.18
N HIS A 52 -9.85 4.58 11.94
CA HIS A 52 -10.48 4.49 10.63
C HIS A 52 -11.15 5.81 10.19
N VAL A 53 -11.80 6.53 11.09
CA VAL A 53 -12.40 7.84 10.82
C VAL A 53 -11.31 8.83 10.37
N ILE A 54 -10.17 8.85 11.09
CA ILE A 54 -9.04 9.71 10.75
C ILE A 54 -8.48 9.33 9.37
N GLN A 55 -8.28 8.05 9.07
CA GLN A 55 -7.81 7.60 7.75
C GLN A 55 -8.76 8.00 6.61
N LYS A 56 -10.08 7.87 6.82
CA LYS A 56 -11.09 8.27 5.84
C LYS A 56 -11.02 9.77 5.55
N GLU A 57 -10.93 10.59 6.58
CA GLU A 57 -10.79 12.04 6.45
C GLU A 57 -9.46 12.43 5.79
N ALA A 58 -8.38 11.74 6.16
CA ALA A 58 -7.05 11.91 5.58
C ALA A 58 -7.09 11.63 4.08
N PHE A 59 -7.55 10.46 3.64
CA PHE A 59 -7.57 10.13 2.22
C PHE A 59 -8.50 11.05 1.43
N LYS A 60 -9.67 11.41 1.96
CA LYS A 60 -10.57 12.37 1.30
C LYS A 60 -9.90 13.74 1.09
N THR A 61 -9.09 14.18 2.04
CA THR A 61 -8.41 15.48 1.99
C THR A 61 -7.16 15.43 1.11
N LEU A 62 -6.31 14.42 1.30
CA LEU A 62 -5.08 14.20 0.55
C LEU A 62 -5.37 13.96 -0.93
N VAL A 63 -6.41 13.18 -1.28
CA VAL A 63 -6.85 12.96 -2.68
C VAL A 63 -7.16 14.25 -3.41
N ARG A 64 -7.92 15.14 -2.77
CA ARG A 64 -8.25 16.43 -3.38
C ARG A 64 -7.04 17.34 -3.57
N ASN A 65 -5.99 17.14 -2.77
CA ASN A 65 -4.76 17.91 -2.88
C ASN A 65 -3.84 17.34 -3.96
N PHE A 66 -3.59 16.02 -4.00
CA PHE A 66 -2.64 15.45 -4.95
C PHE A 66 -3.15 15.40 -6.39
N LEU A 67 -4.48 15.44 -6.60
CA LEU A 67 -5.08 15.53 -7.94
C LEU A 67 -4.88 16.90 -8.62
N LYS A 68 -4.47 17.92 -7.85
CA LYS A 68 -4.17 19.24 -8.40
C LYS A 68 -2.78 19.29 -9.06
N PRO A 69 -2.57 20.21 -10.03
CA PRO A 69 -1.26 20.40 -10.67
C PRO A 69 -0.19 20.80 -9.66
N GLN A 70 0.70 19.88 -9.32
CA GLN A 70 1.70 20.04 -8.25
C GLN A 70 2.61 21.26 -8.45
N THR A 71 2.29 22.35 -7.73
CA THR A 71 3.16 23.51 -7.52
C THR A 71 3.97 23.36 -6.23
N ALA A 72 5.02 24.19 -6.03
CA ALA A 72 5.81 24.18 -4.79
C ALA A 72 4.93 24.41 -3.54
N ASN A 73 3.97 25.33 -3.63
CA ASN A 73 3.03 25.61 -2.55
C ASN A 73 2.11 24.42 -2.26
N GLU A 74 1.65 23.72 -3.30
CA GLU A 74 0.80 22.53 -3.14
C GLU A 74 1.57 21.35 -2.54
N CYS A 75 2.83 21.13 -2.92
CA CYS A 75 3.69 20.11 -2.30
C CYS A 75 3.94 20.40 -0.82
N SER A 76 4.16 21.67 -0.44
CA SER A 76 4.29 22.07 0.97
C SER A 76 2.98 21.89 1.76
N ALA A 77 1.84 22.23 1.14
CA ALA A 77 0.53 21.97 1.73
C ALA A 77 0.26 20.47 1.89
N LEU A 78 0.65 19.63 0.92
CA LEU A 78 0.55 18.18 1.01
C LEU A 78 1.37 17.64 2.18
N HIS A 79 2.63 18.07 2.31
CA HIS A 79 3.48 17.69 3.44
C HIS A 79 2.84 18.07 4.78
N SER A 80 2.34 19.31 4.90
CA SER A 80 1.69 19.80 6.12
C SER A 80 0.44 18.99 6.48
N LEU A 81 -0.34 18.59 5.48
CA LEU A 81 -1.52 17.72 5.67
C LEU A 81 -1.12 16.33 6.13
N ILE A 82 -0.04 15.75 5.58
CA ILE A 82 0.49 14.44 5.99
C ILE A 82 0.90 14.50 7.46
N GLU A 83 1.68 15.51 7.87
CA GLU A 83 2.12 15.66 9.26
C GLU A 83 0.97 15.88 10.23
N MET A 84 -0.03 16.68 9.84
CA MET A 84 -1.22 16.91 10.65
C MET A 84 -2.02 15.62 10.87
N PHE A 85 -2.26 14.83 9.81
CA PHE A 85 -3.00 13.58 9.95
C PHE A 85 -2.19 12.50 10.68
N ASP A 86 -0.85 12.42 10.47
CA ASP A 86 0.01 11.49 11.23
C ASP A 86 0.00 11.82 12.73
N SER A 87 0.09 13.11 13.08
CA SER A 87 0.03 13.58 14.47
C SER A 87 -1.31 13.22 15.12
N ARG A 88 -2.42 13.42 14.41
CA ARG A 88 -3.76 13.05 14.90
C ARG A 88 -3.92 11.54 15.11
N VAL A 89 -3.26 10.71 14.31
CA VAL A 89 -3.21 9.25 14.57
C VAL A 89 -2.40 8.95 15.84
N LEU A 90 -1.25 9.62 16.03
CA LEU A 90 -0.39 9.44 17.19
C LEU A 90 -1.04 9.86 18.52
N GLU A 91 -1.91 10.87 18.51
CA GLU A 91 -2.68 11.29 19.70
C GLU A 91 -3.46 10.12 20.34
N HIS A 92 -3.86 9.13 19.55
CA HIS A 92 -4.64 7.98 20.01
C HIS A 92 -3.75 6.80 20.44
N ARG A 93 -2.41 6.96 20.50
CA ARG A 93 -1.49 5.89 20.94
C ARG A 93 -1.76 5.45 22.38
N SER A 94 -2.16 6.37 23.25
CA SER A 94 -2.50 6.06 24.66
C SER A 94 -3.76 5.21 24.82
N GLU A 95 -4.61 5.13 23.79
CA GLU A 95 -5.82 4.30 23.77
C GLU A 95 -5.56 2.86 23.31
N CYS A 96 -4.34 2.55 22.85
CA CYS A 96 -3.97 1.20 22.43
C CYS A 96 -4.00 0.26 23.64
N SER A 97 -4.76 -0.84 23.51
CA SER A 97 -4.96 -1.82 24.59
C SER A 97 -4.15 -3.10 24.39
N SER A 98 -3.58 -3.29 23.20
CA SER A 98 -2.87 -4.50 22.79
C SER A 98 -1.75 -4.18 21.80
N GLU A 99 -0.78 -5.08 21.66
CA GLU A 99 0.28 -4.99 20.65
C GLU A 99 -0.31 -4.92 19.22
N LEU A 100 -1.44 -5.59 18.98
CA LEU A 100 -2.17 -5.52 17.72
C LEU A 100 -2.79 -4.13 17.45
N ASP A 101 -3.22 -3.43 18.49
CA ASP A 101 -3.70 -2.04 18.38
C ASP A 101 -2.55 -1.11 18.00
N GLU A 102 -1.38 -1.27 18.63
CA GLU A 102 -0.17 -0.53 18.29
C GLU A 102 0.28 -0.80 16.86
N PHE A 103 0.33 -2.06 16.44
CA PHE A 103 0.62 -2.45 15.05
C PHE A 103 -0.37 -1.82 14.07
N THR A 104 -1.65 -1.81 14.43
CA THR A 104 -2.70 -1.19 13.61
C THR A 104 -2.52 0.34 13.50
N LEU A 105 -2.10 0.99 14.58
CA LEU A 105 -1.77 2.41 14.59
C LEU A 105 -0.62 2.70 13.63
N GLU A 106 0.48 1.94 13.72
CA GLU A 106 1.63 2.08 12.83
C GLU A 106 1.27 1.86 11.36
N CYS A 107 0.43 0.86 11.07
CA CYS A 107 -0.12 0.65 9.73
C CYS A 107 -0.93 1.85 9.24
N ALA A 108 -1.72 2.49 10.11
CA ALA A 108 -2.50 3.66 9.74
C ALA A 108 -1.60 4.86 9.40
N ARG A 109 -0.57 5.09 10.21
CA ARG A 109 0.49 6.07 9.95
C ARG A 109 1.21 5.80 8.63
N LEU A 110 1.57 4.54 8.37
CA LEU A 110 2.25 4.13 7.14
C LEU A 110 1.42 4.51 5.91
N ASN A 111 0.11 4.24 5.93
CA ASN A 111 -0.78 4.63 4.83
C ASN A 111 -0.76 6.14 4.59
N ILE A 112 -0.83 6.96 5.64
CA ILE A 112 -0.87 8.42 5.53
C ILE A 112 0.47 8.97 5.02
N ARG A 113 1.60 8.53 5.59
CA ARG A 113 2.93 8.98 5.18
C ARG A 113 3.33 8.50 3.78
N THR A 114 2.76 7.39 3.29
CA THR A 114 2.93 6.95 1.89
C THR A 114 2.51 8.03 0.88
N PHE A 115 1.70 9.02 1.29
CA PHE A 115 1.32 10.11 0.39
C PHE A 115 2.49 11.02 -0.03
N HIS A 116 3.67 10.94 0.63
CA HIS A 116 4.88 11.61 0.15
C HIS A 116 5.28 11.19 -1.27
N PHE A 117 4.97 9.96 -1.70
CA PHE A 117 5.23 9.50 -3.07
C PHE A 117 4.42 10.23 -4.15
N PHE A 118 3.32 10.92 -3.78
CA PHE A 118 2.52 11.71 -4.73
C PHE A 118 3.07 13.12 -4.97
N ALA A 119 3.97 13.61 -4.10
CA ALA A 119 4.65 14.86 -4.32
C ALA A 119 5.53 14.76 -5.57
N LYS A 120 5.71 15.87 -6.29
CA LYS A 120 6.63 15.91 -7.42
C LYS A 120 8.06 15.61 -6.91
N ALA A 121 8.76 14.67 -7.53
CA ALA A 121 10.06 14.18 -7.05
C ALA A 121 11.08 15.31 -6.76
N ASP A 122 11.14 16.34 -7.61
CA ASP A 122 12.05 17.49 -7.44
C ASP A 122 11.70 18.39 -6.24
N LEU A 123 10.44 18.34 -5.78
CA LEU A 123 9.89 19.15 -4.70
C LEU A 123 9.60 18.32 -3.45
N ALA A 124 9.88 17.01 -3.50
CA ALA A 124 9.53 16.11 -2.42
C ALA A 124 10.53 16.24 -1.28
N GLU A 125 10.02 16.34 -0.06
CA GLU A 125 10.84 16.58 1.11
C GLU A 125 11.62 15.32 1.51
N PRO A 126 12.96 15.36 1.53
CA PRO A 126 13.76 14.18 1.85
C PRO A 126 13.52 13.63 3.25
N LEU A 127 13.20 14.51 4.22
CA LEU A 127 12.97 14.09 5.60
C LEU A 127 11.72 13.20 5.73
N GLY A 128 10.62 13.56 5.05
CA GLY A 128 9.39 12.77 5.04
C GLY A 128 9.61 11.33 4.53
N PHE A 129 10.48 11.14 3.52
CA PHE A 129 10.85 9.79 3.07
C PHE A 129 11.70 9.02 4.08
N ILE A 130 12.62 9.67 4.79
CA ILE A 130 13.46 9.02 5.81
C ILE A 130 12.60 8.56 6.99
N GLU A 131 11.64 9.39 7.40
CA GLU A 131 10.68 9.04 8.45
C GLU A 131 9.73 7.92 7.99
N LEU A 132 9.24 7.98 6.76
CA LEU A 132 8.45 6.92 6.15
C LEU A 132 9.22 5.59 6.07
N TYR A 133 10.50 5.61 5.72
CA TYR A 133 11.35 4.43 5.70
C TYR A 133 11.50 3.82 7.10
N THR A 134 11.76 4.65 8.10
CA THR A 134 11.90 4.23 9.50
C THR A 134 10.60 3.62 10.01
N LEU A 135 9.46 4.23 9.68
CA LEU A 135 8.15 3.71 10.02
C LEU A 135 7.84 2.38 9.32
N ALA A 136 8.17 2.25 8.02
CA ALA A 136 7.99 1.00 7.28
C ALA A 136 8.79 -0.15 7.91
N ARG A 137 10.03 0.12 8.34
CA ARG A 137 10.81 -0.85 9.10
C ARG A 137 10.15 -1.23 10.43
N SER A 138 9.72 -0.23 11.20
CA SER A 138 9.00 -0.46 12.47
C SER A 138 7.80 -1.40 12.28
N VAL A 139 6.99 -1.19 11.23
CA VAL A 139 5.84 -2.04 10.91
C VAL A 139 6.27 -3.49 10.64
N LEU A 140 7.35 -3.71 9.90
CA LEU A 140 7.83 -5.08 9.59
C LEU A 140 8.47 -5.76 10.79
N ASP A 141 9.25 -5.02 11.57
CA ASP A 141 9.89 -5.53 12.78
C ASP A 141 8.82 -5.90 13.83
N HIS A 142 7.77 -5.07 13.97
CA HIS A 142 6.62 -5.35 14.84
C HIS A 142 5.79 -6.54 14.33
N ALA A 143 5.53 -6.64 13.03
CA ALA A 143 4.85 -7.81 12.46
C ALA A 143 5.64 -9.12 12.70
N THR A 144 6.98 -9.05 12.63
CA THR A 144 7.86 -10.19 12.88
C THR A 144 7.86 -10.58 14.36
N LEU A 145 7.86 -9.59 15.26
CA LEU A 145 7.72 -9.82 16.70
C LEU A 145 6.39 -10.50 17.02
N LEU A 146 5.28 -9.98 16.50
CA LEU A 146 3.95 -10.57 16.64
C LEU A 146 3.88 -11.99 16.06
N ASP A 147 4.58 -12.25 14.95
CA ASP A 147 4.61 -13.60 14.38
C ASP A 147 5.38 -14.60 15.23
N THR A 148 6.47 -14.14 15.85
CA THR A 148 7.27 -14.95 16.76
C THR A 148 6.52 -15.27 18.06
N THR A 149 5.70 -14.33 18.55
CA THR A 149 5.00 -14.49 19.84
C THR A 149 3.59 -15.06 19.73
N GLN A 150 2.89 -14.84 18.61
CA GLN A 150 1.46 -15.12 18.47
C GLN A 150 1.08 -15.82 17.15
N ASP A 151 2.05 -16.29 16.36
CA ASP A 151 1.81 -16.84 15.02
C ASP A 151 0.97 -15.92 14.11
N PHE A 152 1.23 -14.62 14.23
CA PHE A 152 0.52 -13.56 13.54
C PHE A 152 0.27 -13.82 12.06
N SER A 153 1.26 -14.31 11.30
CA SER A 153 1.11 -14.56 9.86
C SER A 153 -0.03 -15.53 9.53
N LEU A 154 -0.27 -16.53 10.38
CA LEU A 154 -1.31 -17.55 10.18
C LEU A 154 -2.73 -17.00 10.39
N TYR A 155 -2.88 -15.99 11.26
CA TYR A 155 -4.18 -15.49 11.69
C TYR A 155 -4.44 -14.03 11.34
N CYS A 156 -3.47 -13.31 10.78
CA CYS A 156 -3.59 -11.88 10.55
C CYS A 156 -4.67 -11.56 9.52
N SER A 157 -5.23 -10.36 9.63
CA SER A 157 -6.23 -9.91 8.67
C SER A 157 -5.60 -9.65 7.30
N GLN A 158 -6.42 -9.66 6.25
CA GLN A 158 -5.95 -9.26 4.92
C GLN A 158 -5.36 -7.84 4.91
N TYR A 159 -5.94 -6.93 5.70
CA TYR A 159 -5.40 -5.58 5.88
C TYR A 159 -3.96 -5.64 6.42
N SER A 160 -3.72 -6.42 7.47
CA SER A 160 -2.42 -6.54 8.12
C SER A 160 -1.33 -6.99 7.15
N ILE A 161 -1.54 -8.08 6.40
CA ILE A 161 -0.54 -8.56 5.44
C ILE A 161 -0.32 -7.58 4.29
N ARG A 162 -1.37 -6.87 3.85
CA ARG A 162 -1.24 -5.83 2.82
C ARG A 162 -0.39 -4.65 3.31
N MET A 163 -0.43 -4.33 4.60
CA MET A 163 0.42 -3.30 5.20
C MET A 163 1.88 -3.75 5.31
N THR A 164 2.12 -5.02 5.66
CA THR A 164 3.46 -5.63 5.57
C THR A 164 4.01 -5.54 4.13
N LEU A 165 3.19 -5.87 3.14
CA LEU A 165 3.57 -5.77 1.72
C LEU A 165 3.87 -4.33 1.30
N LEU A 166 3.02 -3.38 1.70
CA LEU A 166 3.24 -1.95 1.45
C LEU A 166 4.56 -1.48 2.07
N ALA A 167 4.83 -1.83 3.33
CA ALA A 167 6.05 -1.47 4.03
C ALA A 167 7.30 -2.01 3.32
N ALA A 168 7.27 -3.26 2.85
CA ALA A 168 8.35 -3.85 2.07
C ALA A 168 8.61 -3.04 0.78
N PHE A 169 7.56 -2.67 0.04
CA PHE A 169 7.72 -1.87 -1.17
C PHE A 169 8.19 -0.43 -0.92
N VAL A 170 7.79 0.18 0.19
CA VAL A 170 8.33 1.47 0.64
C VAL A 170 9.84 1.37 0.86
N ILE A 171 10.29 0.35 1.59
CA ILE A 171 11.73 0.09 1.83
C ILE A 171 12.45 -0.11 0.50
N LEU A 172 11.91 -0.92 -0.41
CA LEU A 172 12.52 -1.17 -1.72
C LEU A 172 12.68 0.12 -2.54
N LYS A 173 11.60 0.91 -2.70
CA LYS A 173 11.64 2.15 -3.49
C LYS A 173 12.65 3.15 -2.93
N ILE A 174 12.70 3.33 -1.60
CA ILE A 174 13.60 4.27 -0.95
C ILE A 174 15.06 3.78 -1.00
N SER A 175 15.30 2.49 -0.77
CA SER A 175 16.64 1.88 -0.86
C SER A 175 17.25 1.95 -2.25
N ARG A 176 16.39 2.02 -3.29
CA ARG A 176 16.81 2.16 -4.70
C ARG A 176 16.76 3.61 -5.21
N SER A 177 16.60 4.59 -4.32
CA SER A 177 16.53 6.01 -4.67
C SER A 177 17.85 6.75 -4.41
N HIS A 178 17.89 8.03 -4.78
CA HIS A 178 18.97 8.92 -4.39
C HIS A 178 19.10 9.11 -2.87
N LEU A 179 18.09 8.73 -2.07
CA LEU A 179 18.11 8.79 -0.59
C LEU A 179 18.75 7.57 0.07
N ALA A 180 19.20 6.56 -0.68
CA ALA A 180 19.78 5.33 -0.16
C ALA A 180 20.92 5.58 0.86
N HIS A 181 21.73 6.61 0.63
CA HIS A 181 22.85 6.98 1.51
C HIS A 181 22.41 7.63 2.84
N ARG A 182 21.13 7.98 2.99
CA ARG A 182 20.56 8.64 4.18
C ARG A 182 19.76 7.71 5.08
N VAL A 183 19.65 6.44 4.69
CA VAL A 183 18.87 5.41 5.41
C VAL A 183 19.75 4.21 5.74
N ASP A 184 19.39 3.47 6.78
CA ASP A 184 20.06 2.21 7.12
C ASP A 184 19.60 1.10 6.16
N LEU A 185 20.40 0.87 5.11
CA LEU A 185 20.13 -0.12 4.06
C LEU A 185 20.17 -1.55 4.58
N ARG A 186 21.11 -1.89 5.47
CA ARG A 186 21.26 -3.25 5.99
C ARG A 186 20.06 -3.62 6.85
N GLY A 187 19.62 -2.69 7.69
CA GLY A 187 18.44 -2.91 8.49
C GLY A 187 17.16 -2.98 7.66
N GLY A 188 17.03 -2.16 6.61
CA GLY A 188 15.88 -2.24 5.70
C GLY A 188 15.84 -3.54 4.91
N GLU A 189 17.00 -4.03 4.45
CA GLU A 189 17.12 -5.34 3.83
C GLU A 189 16.59 -6.45 4.74
N SER A 190 17.04 -6.47 6.00
CA SER A 190 16.56 -7.45 6.98
C SER A 190 15.04 -7.39 7.15
N SER A 191 14.48 -6.20 7.37
CA SER A 191 13.03 -6.02 7.52
C SER A 191 12.28 -6.44 6.24
N TYR A 192 12.83 -6.14 5.05
CA TYR A 192 12.26 -6.54 3.76
C TYR A 192 12.17 -8.06 3.62
N PHE A 193 13.25 -8.78 3.95
CA PHE A 193 13.26 -10.24 3.91
C PHE A 193 12.32 -10.87 4.94
N SER A 194 12.12 -10.23 6.10
CA SER A 194 11.08 -10.65 7.05
C SER A 194 9.68 -10.59 6.45
N ALA A 195 9.36 -9.59 5.62
CA ALA A 195 8.09 -9.54 4.90
C ALA A 195 7.90 -10.74 3.97
N ILE A 196 8.96 -11.15 3.25
CA ILE A 196 8.95 -12.35 2.40
C ILE A 196 8.65 -13.59 3.24
N HIS A 197 9.30 -13.72 4.40
CA HIS A 197 9.07 -14.85 5.30
C HIS A 197 7.62 -14.89 5.81
N LEU A 198 7.08 -13.75 6.25
CA LEU A 198 5.69 -13.64 6.71
C LEU A 198 4.70 -14.01 5.61
N SER A 199 4.92 -13.55 4.37
CA SER A 199 4.10 -13.94 3.22
C SER A 199 4.18 -15.44 2.91
N LYS A 200 5.37 -16.04 2.98
CA LYS A 200 5.53 -17.49 2.80
C LYS A 200 4.81 -18.29 3.89
N LYS A 201 4.94 -17.89 5.16
CA LYS A 201 4.31 -18.58 6.30
C LYS A 201 2.78 -18.50 6.26
N ARG A 202 2.22 -17.38 5.78
CA ARG A 202 0.77 -17.19 5.60
C ARG A 202 0.18 -18.00 4.43
N SER A 203 0.97 -18.28 3.40
CA SER A 203 0.53 -19.00 2.21
C SER A 203 -0.04 -20.38 2.56
N LEU A 204 -1.22 -20.70 2.02
CA LEU A 204 -1.90 -21.97 2.22
C LEU A 204 -1.58 -22.96 1.10
N GLN A 205 -1.24 -22.47 -0.09
CA GLN A 205 -0.90 -23.30 -1.23
C GLN A 205 0.04 -22.59 -2.19
N ASN A 206 0.88 -23.35 -2.88
CA ASN A 206 1.73 -22.82 -3.94
C ASN A 206 0.90 -22.13 -5.02
N GLY A 207 1.27 -20.89 -5.33
CA GLY A 207 0.58 -20.09 -6.34
C GLY A 207 -0.67 -19.39 -5.84
N ASP A 208 -0.96 -19.37 -4.53
CA ASP A 208 -1.90 -18.39 -3.96
C ASP A 208 -1.33 -16.96 -3.95
N LEU A 209 -2.12 -16.00 -3.47
CA LEU A 209 -1.71 -14.60 -3.48
C LEU A 209 -0.46 -14.32 -2.62
N ASP A 210 -0.34 -14.96 -1.46
CA ASP A 210 0.75 -14.68 -0.53
C ASP A 210 2.07 -15.30 -1.00
N SER A 211 2.05 -16.52 -1.56
CA SER A 211 3.21 -17.13 -2.22
C SER A 211 3.67 -16.33 -3.44
N ARG A 212 2.74 -15.82 -4.26
CA ARG A 212 3.06 -14.92 -5.38
C ARG A 212 3.68 -13.61 -4.90
N CYS A 213 3.15 -13.00 -3.83
CA CYS A 213 3.73 -11.79 -3.25
C CYS A 213 5.17 -12.04 -2.78
N ALA A 214 5.44 -13.17 -2.12
CA ALA A 214 6.78 -13.54 -1.68
C ALA A 214 7.76 -13.72 -2.87
N LEU A 215 7.30 -14.33 -3.96
CA LEU A 215 8.09 -14.47 -5.20
C LEU A 215 8.43 -13.10 -5.79
N ILE A 216 7.42 -12.24 -5.97
CA ILE A 216 7.59 -10.90 -6.54
C ILE A 216 8.57 -10.07 -5.71
N LEU A 217 8.43 -10.09 -4.37
CA LEU A 217 9.36 -9.39 -3.47
C LEU A 217 10.81 -9.91 -3.65
N THR A 218 10.98 -11.23 -3.71
CA THR A 218 12.31 -11.86 -3.88
C THR A 218 12.96 -11.45 -5.20
N GLN A 219 12.20 -11.50 -6.29
CA GLN A 219 12.67 -11.17 -7.64
C GLN A 219 12.99 -9.67 -7.76
N LEU A 220 12.13 -8.80 -7.23
CA LEU A 220 12.36 -7.36 -7.24
C LEU A 220 13.59 -6.97 -6.42
N TRP A 221 13.79 -7.54 -5.23
CA TRP A 221 15.00 -7.24 -4.44
C TRP A 221 16.28 -7.66 -5.16
N SER A 222 16.24 -8.78 -5.89
CA SER A 222 17.40 -9.31 -6.60
C SER A 222 17.72 -8.56 -7.91
N SER A 223 16.77 -7.81 -8.46
CA SER A 223 16.96 -7.06 -9.70
C SER A 223 17.79 -5.79 -9.50
N ASN A 224 18.68 -5.51 -10.46
CA ASN A 224 19.45 -4.26 -10.55
C ASN A 224 18.89 -3.27 -11.59
N SER A 225 17.95 -3.72 -12.41
CA SER A 225 17.32 -3.00 -13.54
C SER A 225 16.01 -2.33 -13.14
N ILE A 226 15.35 -2.79 -12.06
CA ILE A 226 14.13 -2.17 -11.56
C ILE A 226 14.34 -0.67 -11.25
N PHE A 227 13.31 0.13 -11.53
CA PHE A 227 13.32 1.59 -11.44
C PHE A 227 14.29 2.31 -12.40
N ARG A 228 15.04 1.60 -13.24
CA ARG A 228 15.87 2.23 -14.28
C ARG A 228 15.05 2.45 -15.54
N ARG A 229 15.15 3.65 -16.11
CA ARG A 229 14.61 3.99 -17.42
C ARG A 229 15.59 3.63 -18.54
N ARG A 230 15.12 3.68 -19.80
CA ARG A 230 15.96 3.39 -20.97
C ARG A 230 17.14 4.35 -21.11
N ASP A 231 16.95 5.59 -20.66
CA ASP A 231 18.00 6.63 -20.59
C ASP A 231 19.02 6.41 -19.45
N GLY A 232 18.84 5.36 -18.63
CA GLY A 232 19.69 5.04 -17.49
C GLY A 232 19.35 5.80 -16.21
N THR A 233 18.36 6.68 -16.21
CA THR A 233 17.93 7.40 -15.01
C THR A 233 17.18 6.49 -14.05
N VAL A 234 17.38 6.70 -12.75
CA VAL A 234 16.71 5.95 -11.68
C VAL A 234 15.50 6.73 -11.19
N ASP A 235 14.31 6.16 -11.33
CA ASP A 235 13.03 6.78 -11.03
C ASP A 235 12.20 5.94 -10.06
N SER A 236 12.74 5.73 -8.85
CA SER A 236 12.11 4.88 -7.84
C SER A 236 11.08 5.61 -6.98
N LEU A 237 11.25 6.91 -6.70
CA LEU A 237 10.38 7.69 -5.80
C LEU A 237 9.19 8.34 -6.49
N ARG A 238 9.20 8.50 -7.82
CA ARG A 238 8.03 9.02 -8.52
C ARG A 238 6.92 7.98 -8.49
N MET A 239 5.69 8.45 -8.25
CA MET A 239 4.50 7.64 -8.38
C MET A 239 3.61 8.10 -9.53
N ARG A 240 3.27 7.14 -10.38
CA ARG A 240 2.41 7.29 -11.56
C ARG A 240 1.01 6.74 -11.30
N THR A 241 0.90 5.65 -10.54
CA THR A 241 -0.39 5.11 -10.10
C THR A 241 -1.05 6.06 -9.11
N ARG A 242 -2.00 6.88 -9.59
CA ARG A 242 -2.72 7.86 -8.75
C ARG A 242 -4.11 7.42 -8.29
N CYS A 243 -4.66 6.35 -8.86
CA CYS A 243 -6.04 5.90 -8.63
C CYS A 243 -6.21 4.93 -7.44
N ARG A 244 -5.14 4.61 -6.69
CA ARG A 244 -5.12 3.52 -5.69
C ARG A 244 -4.71 3.92 -4.27
N LEU A 245 -4.81 5.22 -3.93
CA LEU A 245 -4.43 5.75 -2.61
C LEU A 245 -3.01 5.28 -2.20
N SER A 246 -2.78 5.02 -0.92
CA SER A 246 -1.51 4.49 -0.39
C SER A 246 -1.07 3.17 -1.04
N VAL A 247 -2.00 2.32 -1.46
CA VAL A 247 -1.69 1.02 -2.08
C VAL A 247 -1.17 1.19 -3.51
N GLY A 248 -1.27 2.38 -4.12
CA GLY A 248 -0.68 2.68 -5.42
C GLY A 248 0.81 2.34 -5.53
N VAL A 249 1.55 2.45 -4.42
CA VAL A 249 2.96 2.05 -4.31
C VAL A 249 3.17 0.56 -4.60
N VAL A 250 2.27 -0.30 -4.11
CA VAL A 250 2.30 -1.75 -4.32
C VAL A 250 2.11 -2.06 -5.81
N PHE A 251 1.08 -1.48 -6.41
CA PHE A 251 0.77 -1.68 -7.83
C PHE A 251 1.87 -1.17 -8.75
N GLU A 252 2.50 -0.04 -8.41
CA GLU A 252 3.66 0.42 -9.17
C GLU A 252 4.80 -0.60 -9.15
N CYS A 253 5.10 -1.17 -7.99
CA CYS A 253 6.15 -2.19 -7.91
C CYS A 253 5.78 -3.46 -8.70
N PHE A 254 4.49 -3.81 -8.74
CA PHE A 254 4.01 -4.88 -9.62
C PHE A 254 4.18 -4.54 -11.09
N TRP A 255 3.92 -3.30 -11.52
CA TRP A 255 4.19 -2.87 -12.89
C TRP A 255 5.67 -2.97 -13.26
N TRP A 256 6.56 -2.57 -12.34
CA TRP A 256 8.00 -2.75 -12.52
C TRP A 256 8.38 -4.22 -12.64
N TRP A 257 7.84 -5.07 -11.76
CA TRP A 257 8.06 -6.51 -11.80
C TRP A 257 7.61 -7.12 -13.14
N ARG A 258 6.43 -6.74 -13.63
CA ARG A 258 5.91 -7.24 -14.91
C ARG A 258 6.77 -6.80 -16.10
N THR A 259 7.24 -5.56 -16.07
CA THR A 259 8.10 -5.05 -17.14
C THR A 259 9.42 -5.83 -17.19
N GLU A 260 9.98 -6.14 -16.03
CA GLU A 260 11.26 -6.84 -15.90
C GLU A 260 11.17 -8.35 -16.17
N PHE A 261 10.16 -9.03 -15.61
CA PHE A 261 10.10 -10.50 -15.55
C PHE A 261 8.99 -11.13 -16.42
N ASP A 262 7.94 -10.38 -16.77
CA ASP A 262 6.80 -10.83 -17.61
C ASP A 262 6.90 -10.25 -19.04
N GLY A 263 7.94 -9.44 -19.33
CA GLY A 263 8.18 -8.84 -20.65
C GLY A 263 7.05 -7.93 -21.16
N LYS A 264 6.13 -7.51 -20.27
CA LYS A 264 5.01 -6.64 -20.65
C LYS A 264 5.52 -5.20 -20.78
N PRO A 265 5.03 -4.43 -21.78
CA PRO A 265 5.38 -3.03 -21.87
C PRO A 265 4.89 -2.29 -20.63
N ASN A 266 5.73 -1.39 -20.12
CA ASN A 266 5.32 -0.49 -19.05
C ASN A 266 4.20 0.42 -19.60
N ILE A 267 3.00 0.34 -19.02
CA ILE A 267 1.85 1.18 -19.43
C ILE A 267 2.18 2.67 -19.30
N TYR A 268 3.14 3.01 -18.45
CA TYR A 268 3.60 4.37 -18.24
C TYR A 268 4.82 4.76 -19.09
N SER A 269 5.03 4.09 -20.24
CA SER A 269 6.08 4.44 -21.18
C SER A 269 5.94 5.89 -21.65
N GLU A 270 6.91 6.70 -21.20
CA GLU A 270 7.38 8.02 -21.62
C GLU A 270 6.38 9.03 -22.22
N GLU A 271 6.06 10.07 -21.44
CA GLU A 271 5.72 11.40 -21.97
C GLU A 271 6.89 11.87 -22.85
N GLY A 272 6.84 11.59 -24.16
CA GLY A 272 7.93 11.92 -25.10
C GLY A 272 7.84 11.34 -26.52
N GLU A 273 7.03 10.32 -26.79
CA GLU A 273 6.80 9.85 -28.17
C GLU A 273 5.45 10.39 -28.70
N PRO A 274 5.41 11.05 -29.88
CA PRO A 274 4.13 11.32 -30.53
C PRO A 274 3.55 9.97 -30.95
N GLN A 275 2.61 9.45 -30.17
CA GLN A 275 1.77 8.35 -30.64
C GLN A 275 0.92 8.88 -31.80
N SER A 276 1.34 8.54 -33.00
CA SER A 276 0.43 8.42 -34.13
C SER A 276 -0.57 7.31 -33.79
N GLU A 277 -1.85 7.68 -33.89
CA GLU A 277 -3.07 6.86 -33.82
C GLU A 277 -3.72 6.74 -32.42
N ASP A 278 -4.94 7.30 -32.36
CA ASP A 278 -5.92 7.29 -31.28
C ASP A 278 -6.03 5.94 -30.56
N PRO A 279 -6.27 6.01 -29.24
CA PRO A 279 -7.37 5.25 -28.67
C PRO A 279 -8.32 6.21 -27.96
N THR A 280 -9.55 6.28 -28.48
CA THR A 280 -10.71 6.94 -27.90
C THR A 280 -10.72 6.77 -26.37
N ILE A 281 -10.49 7.86 -25.66
CA ILE A 281 -10.80 7.97 -24.23
C ILE A 281 -12.31 7.73 -24.13
N PRO A 282 -12.81 6.69 -23.44
CA PRO A 282 -14.24 6.57 -23.24
C PRO A 282 -14.70 7.77 -22.43
N GLU A 283 -15.68 8.49 -22.98
CA GLU A 283 -16.26 9.77 -22.53
C GLU A 283 -17.05 9.65 -21.21
N ALA A 284 -16.59 8.81 -20.26
CA ALA A 284 -17.34 8.41 -19.07
C ALA A 284 -16.85 9.08 -17.76
N ILE A 285 -16.01 10.13 -17.83
CA ILE A 285 -15.48 10.79 -16.61
C ILE A 285 -16.35 11.96 -16.13
N TYR A 286 -17.46 12.27 -16.80
CA TYR A 286 -18.34 13.36 -16.35
C TYR A 286 -19.83 13.01 -16.46
N ASP A 287 -20.28 11.99 -15.71
CA ASP A 287 -21.70 11.84 -15.40
C ASP A 287 -21.98 12.44 -14.00
N PRO A 288 -22.79 13.52 -13.89
CA PRO A 288 -23.17 14.11 -12.61
C PRO A 288 -24.09 13.22 -11.76
N ASN A 289 -24.64 12.12 -12.30
CA ASN A 289 -25.50 11.18 -11.57
C ASN A 289 -24.71 9.97 -11.07
N LEU A 290 -24.01 10.19 -9.96
CA LEU A 290 -23.11 9.24 -9.28
C LEU A 290 -23.83 8.11 -8.50
N SER A 291 -24.97 7.60 -8.98
CA SER A 291 -25.73 6.54 -8.30
C SER A 291 -25.44 5.13 -8.80
N ASP A 292 -24.98 4.94 -10.05
CA ASP A 292 -24.98 3.63 -10.70
C ASP A 292 -23.65 3.27 -11.37
N ILE A 293 -22.53 3.56 -10.71
CA ILE A 293 -21.26 2.92 -11.09
C ILE A 293 -21.27 1.52 -10.49
N ASP A 294 -21.41 0.49 -11.34
CA ASP A 294 -21.11 -0.88 -10.96
C ASP A 294 -19.59 -1.04 -10.77
N ILE A 295 -19.11 -0.61 -9.60
CA ILE A 295 -17.71 -0.60 -9.17
C ILE A 295 -17.07 -2.00 -9.21
N TYR A 296 -17.88 -3.06 -9.31
CA TYR A 296 -17.40 -4.43 -9.35
C TYR A 296 -16.96 -4.91 -10.73
N SER A 297 -17.43 -4.30 -11.83
CA SER A 297 -17.24 -4.88 -13.18
C SER A 297 -16.27 -4.12 -14.09
N THR A 298 -16.04 -2.82 -13.90
CA THR A 298 -15.38 -2.01 -14.96
C THR A 298 -14.17 -1.20 -14.55
N VAL A 299 -13.81 -1.11 -13.26
CA VAL A 299 -12.85 -0.06 -12.88
C VAL A 299 -11.39 -0.45 -13.11
N PHE A 300 -10.86 -1.67 -12.89
CA PHE A 300 -9.50 -2.02 -13.38
C PHE A 300 -9.24 -3.56 -13.44
N PRO A 301 -8.84 -4.14 -14.60
CA PRO A 301 -8.47 -5.57 -14.77
C PRO A 301 -7.17 -6.02 -14.05
N ASP A 302 -6.50 -5.10 -13.35
CA ASP A 302 -5.06 -5.21 -13.03
C ASP A 302 -4.74 -6.11 -11.82
N TRP A 303 -5.73 -6.79 -11.22
CA TRP A 303 -5.48 -7.84 -10.22
C TRP A 303 -6.02 -9.21 -10.65
N GLN A 304 -6.84 -9.28 -11.71
CA GLN A 304 -7.35 -10.55 -12.22
C GLN A 304 -6.23 -11.45 -12.76
N TRP A 305 -5.13 -10.88 -13.28
CA TRP A 305 -3.96 -11.67 -13.69
C TRP A 305 -3.19 -12.22 -12.48
N ALA A 306 -2.96 -11.42 -11.44
CA ALA A 306 -2.25 -11.82 -10.24
C ALA A 306 -3.07 -12.75 -9.33
N ALA A 307 -4.40 -12.72 -9.42
CA ALA A 307 -5.33 -13.62 -8.73
C ALA A 307 -5.88 -14.74 -9.63
N GLY A 308 -5.55 -14.73 -10.93
CA GLY A 308 -6.10 -15.64 -11.93
C GLY A 308 -5.39 -17.00 -11.94
N PRO A 309 -6.09 -18.06 -12.37
CA PRO A 309 -5.53 -19.41 -12.49
C PRO A 309 -4.42 -19.51 -13.56
N ASN A 310 -4.43 -18.63 -14.56
CA ASN A 310 -3.49 -18.67 -15.69
C ASN A 310 -2.12 -18.03 -15.41
N PHE A 311 -1.89 -17.45 -14.22
CA PHE A 311 -0.60 -16.85 -13.88
C PHE A 311 0.54 -17.84 -14.12
N LEU A 312 0.40 -19.11 -13.72
CA LEU A 312 1.42 -20.16 -13.95
C LEU A 312 1.50 -20.62 -15.41
N ALA A 313 0.44 -20.48 -16.21
CA ALA A 313 0.40 -20.93 -17.60
C ALA A 313 1.11 -19.95 -18.55
N ASP A 314 1.26 -18.69 -18.15
CA ASP A 314 1.97 -17.65 -18.92
C ASP A 314 3.50 -17.64 -18.64
N PHE A 315 3.99 -18.49 -17.73
CA PHE A 315 5.43 -18.67 -17.53
C PHE A 315 5.97 -19.74 -18.48
N PRO A 316 7.06 -19.48 -19.22
CA PRO A 316 7.73 -20.54 -19.96
C PRO A 316 8.26 -21.59 -18.96
N ASP A 317 7.85 -22.84 -19.15
CA ASP A 317 8.37 -24.00 -18.43
C ASP A 317 9.91 -23.95 -18.45
N GLY A 318 10.54 -23.64 -17.32
CA GLY A 318 12.01 -23.65 -17.25
C GLY A 318 12.70 -22.68 -16.30
N ILE A 319 12.01 -21.88 -15.50
CA ILE A 319 12.69 -21.22 -14.36
C ILE A 319 12.80 -22.27 -13.25
N GLU A 320 13.95 -22.95 -13.19
CA GLU A 320 14.37 -23.67 -11.99
C GLU A 320 14.21 -22.70 -10.82
N LEU A 321 13.26 -23.03 -9.94
CA LEU A 321 13.07 -22.37 -8.67
C LEU A 321 14.37 -22.56 -7.89
N GLY A 322 15.29 -21.59 -7.97
CA GLY A 322 16.52 -21.52 -7.19
C GLY A 322 16.23 -21.29 -5.70
N LEU A 323 15.35 -22.11 -5.14
CA LEU A 323 15.01 -22.21 -3.73
C LEU A 323 16.16 -22.82 -2.91
N ASP A 324 17.19 -23.35 -3.58
CA ASP A 324 18.33 -24.02 -2.94
C ASP A 324 19.49 -23.07 -2.58
N ASN A 325 19.44 -21.79 -2.95
CA ASN A 325 20.54 -20.83 -2.74
C ASN A 325 20.12 -19.57 -1.95
N ILE A 326 19.23 -19.70 -0.97
CA ILE A 326 19.06 -18.66 0.06
C ILE A 326 20.06 -18.99 1.18
N PRO A 327 21.06 -18.14 1.47
CA PRO A 327 21.97 -18.38 2.58
C PRO A 327 21.16 -18.45 3.88
N ALA A 328 21.31 -19.56 4.61
CA ALA A 328 20.77 -19.72 5.95
C ALA A 328 21.42 -18.68 6.88
N ILE A 329 20.68 -17.62 7.16
CA ILE A 329 20.97 -16.59 8.16
C ILE A 329 19.62 -16.44 8.90
N LEU A 330 19.36 -16.86 10.12
CA LEU A 330 20.15 -17.25 11.29
C LEU A 330 19.31 -18.22 12.16
N THR A 331 19.97 -19.21 12.76
CA THR A 331 19.65 -19.75 14.09
C THR A 331 19.95 -18.73 15.19
#